data_AF-V7FDM1-F1
#
_entry.id   AF-V7FDM1-F1
#
_cell.length_a   1.000
_cell.length_b   1.000
_cell.length_c   1.000
_cell.angle_alpha   90.00
_cell.angle_beta   90.00
_cell.angle_gamma   90.00
#
_symmetry.space_group_name_H-M   'P 1'
#
loop_
_entity.id
_entity.type
_entity.pdbx_description
1 polymer ?
#
loop_
_entity_poly.entity_id
_entity_poly.type
_entity_poly.pdbx_seq_one_letter_code
_entity_poly.pdbx_strand_id
1 'polypeptide(L)'
;MRLLLDTNILSEVTRPAPDARVLEWLDKLDEDRSFISVVSIAEIRRGVALMGEVGSVRRWPNGLPETCLSVLEQRVLPVDEPVALACAI
;
A
#
# COMPACT_ATOMS: atom_id res chain seq x y z
N MET A 1 1.71 19.42 -1.10
CA MET A 1 1.06 18.59 -0.06
C MET A 1 1.76 17.24 -0.03
N ARG A 2 2.00 16.65 1.15
CA ARG A 2 2.55 15.29 1.29
C ARG A 2 1.42 14.37 1.76
N LEU A 3 1.37 13.16 1.24
CA LEU A 3 0.31 12.20 1.52
C LEU A 3 0.91 10.89 2.04
N LEU A 4 0.34 10.36 3.12
CA LEU A 4 0.61 9.02 3.58
C LEU A 4 -0.53 8.12 3.10
N LEU A 5 -0.20 7.20 2.19
CA LEU A 5 -1.15 6.24 1.65
C LEU A 5 -1.34 5.11 2.64
N ASP A 6 -2.61 4.80 2.88
CA ASP A 6 -3.03 3.69 3.72
C ASP A 6 -3.21 2.41 2.88
N THR A 7 -3.25 1.26 3.54
CA THR A 7 -3.35 -0.07 2.93
C THR A 7 -4.62 -0.22 2.11
N ASN A 8 -5.71 0.44 2.49
CA ASN A 8 -6.99 0.39 1.78
C ASN A 8 -6.88 0.94 0.34
N ILE A 9 -6.19 2.05 0.14
CA ILE A 9 -5.97 2.69 -1.17
C ILE A 9 -5.17 1.75 -2.07
N LEU A 10 -4.09 1.19 -1.54
CA LEU A 10 -3.24 0.27 -2.29
C LEU A 10 -3.95 -1.06 -2.59
N SER A 11 -4.79 -1.52 -1.67
CA SER A 11 -5.63 -2.71 -1.87
C SER A 11 -6.72 -2.47 -2.91
N GLU A 12 -7.23 -1.24 -3.05
CA GLU A 12 -8.26 -0.87 -4.01
C GLU A 12 -7.79 -1.10 -5.45
N VAL A 13 -6.55 -0.73 -5.78
CA VAL A 13 -5.93 -0.94 -7.11
C VAL A 13 -5.96 -2.41 -7.56
N THR A 14 -6.08 -3.34 -6.61
CA THR A 14 -6.04 -4.80 -6.85
C THR A 14 -7.41 -5.46 -6.72
N ARG A 15 -8.46 -4.69 -6.51
CA ARG A 15 -9.81 -5.24 -6.47
C ARG A 15 -10.26 -5.62 -7.88
N PRO A 16 -11.03 -6.71 -8.03
CA PRO A 16 -11.63 -7.06 -9.33
C PRO A 16 -12.51 -5.95 -9.91
N ALA A 17 -13.12 -5.14 -9.05
CA ALA A 17 -13.90 -3.96 -9.41
C ALA A 17 -13.49 -2.81 -8.48
N PRO A 18 -12.46 -2.02 -8.85
CA PRO A 18 -11.99 -0.89 -8.06
C PRO A 18 -12.92 0.32 -8.21
N ASP A 19 -12.98 1.18 -7.19
CA ASP A 19 -13.64 2.49 -7.32
C ASP A 19 -12.86 3.39 -8.31
N ALA A 20 -13.52 3.75 -9.42
CA ALA A 20 -12.94 4.60 -10.45
C ALA A 20 -12.45 5.96 -9.92
N ARG A 21 -13.09 6.52 -8.89
CA ARG A 21 -12.68 7.79 -8.28
C ARG A 21 -11.35 7.67 -7.54
N VAL A 22 -11.08 6.50 -6.94
CA VAL A 22 -9.81 6.22 -6.26
C VAL A 22 -8.69 6.11 -7.29
N LEU A 23 -8.94 5.43 -8.42
CA LEU A 23 -7.98 5.34 -9.52
C LEU A 23 -7.68 6.71 -10.14
N GLU A 24 -8.71 7.50 -10.46
CA GLU A 24 -8.53 8.85 -11.00
C GLU A 24 -7.81 9.80 -10.03
N TRP A 25 -7.97 9.59 -8.73
CA TRP A 25 -7.24 10.35 -7.72
C TRP A 25 -5.78 9.92 -7.64
N LEU A 26 -5.51 8.61 -7.64
CA LEU A 26 -4.16 8.05 -7.67
C LEU A 26 -3.36 8.49 -8.89
N ASP A 27 -3.97 8.49 -10.08
CA ASP A 27 -3.34 8.95 -11.33
C ASP A 27 -2.92 10.43 -11.31
N LYS A 28 -3.52 11.24 -10.41
CA LYS A 28 -3.21 12.67 -10.25
C LYS A 28 -2.20 12.92 -9.13
N LEU A 29 -1.81 11.90 -8.39
CA LEU A 29 -0.84 12.05 -7.31
C LEU A 29 0.57 12.24 -7.86
N ASP A 30 1.28 13.15 -7.22
CA ASP A 30 2.72 13.27 -7.37
C ASP A 30 3.38 12.13 -6.57
N GLU A 31 3.99 11.19 -7.28
CA GLU A 31 4.65 10.02 -6.69
C GLU A 31 5.74 10.43 -5.68
N ASP A 32 6.45 11.53 -5.93
CA ASP A 32 7.54 12.01 -5.06
C ASP A 32 7.03 12.60 -3.74
N ARG A 33 5.72 12.80 -3.63
CA ARG A 33 5.05 13.35 -2.45
C ARG A 33 4.10 12.37 -1.79
N SER A 34 4.10 11.12 -2.25
CA SER A 34 3.26 10.04 -1.77
C SER A 34 4.10 9.00 -1.04
N PHE A 35 3.75 8.72 0.21
CA PHE A 35 4.51 7.89 1.13
C PHE A 35 3.67 6.70 1.59
N ILE A 36 4.31 5.65 2.11
CA ILE A 36 3.65 4.49 2.74
C ILE A 36 4.32 4.18 4.07
N SER A 37 3.57 3.69 5.06
CA SER A 37 4.15 3.20 6.32
C SER A 37 4.67 1.76 6.19
N VAL A 38 5.73 1.42 6.93
CA VAL A 38 6.16 0.02 7.12
C VAL A 38 5.02 -0.88 7.63
N VAL A 39 4.05 -0.33 8.36
CA VAL A 39 2.87 -1.07 8.84
C VAL A 39 1.99 -1.49 7.67
N SER A 40 1.70 -0.58 6.73
CA SER A 40 0.87 -0.90 5.56
C SER A 40 1.52 -1.96 4.68
N ILE A 41 2.85 -1.97 4.59
CA ILE A 41 3.60 -3.05 3.91
C ILE A 41 3.35 -4.40 4.60
N ALA A 42 3.44 -4.44 5.93
CA ALA A 42 3.19 -5.65 6.71
C ALA A 42 1.75 -6.17 6.51
N GLU A 43 0.77 -5.27 6.47
CA GLU A 43 -0.64 -5.61 6.22
C GLU A 43 -0.86 -6.20 4.82
N ILE A 44 -0.27 -5.60 3.78
CA ILE A 44 -0.33 -6.13 2.41
C ILE A 44 0.25 -7.54 2.36
N ARG A 45 1.46 -7.73 2.91
CA ARG A 45 2.13 -9.05 2.93
C ARG A 45 1.33 -10.09 3.70
N ARG A 46 0.74 -9.70 4.84
CA ARG A 46 -0.16 -10.57 5.62
C ARG A 46 -1.40 -10.93 4.82
N GLY A 47 -2.03 -9.96 4.16
CA GLY A 47 -3.19 -10.18 3.31
C GLY A 47 -2.90 -11.19 2.21
N VAL A 48 -1.77 -11.04 1.50
CA VAL A 48 -1.33 -11.98 0.46
C VAL A 48 -1.10 -13.39 1.03
N ALA A 49 -0.42 -13.50 2.18
CA ALA A 49 -0.14 -14.78 2.82
C ALA A 49 -1.43 -15.54 3.22
N LEU A 50 -2.48 -14.82 3.63
CA LEU A 50 -3.76 -15.42 4.01
C LEU A 50 -4.62 -15.88 2.83
N MET A 51 -4.39 -15.37 1.61
CA MET A 51 -5.19 -15.71 0.42
C MET A 51 -4.81 -17.05 -0.22
N GLY A 52 -3.65 -17.62 0.12
CA GLY A 52 -3.07 -18.77 -0.57
C GLY A 52 -2.66 -18.45 -2.01
N GLU A 53 -1.92 -19.36 -2.65
CA GLU A 53 -1.28 -19.13 -3.96
C GLU A 53 -2.29 -18.76 -5.07
N VAL A 54 -3.44 -19.44 -5.13
CA VAL A 54 -4.46 -19.17 -6.15
C VAL A 54 -5.14 -17.81 -5.92
N GLY A 55 -5.35 -17.43 -4.65
CA GLY A 55 -5.97 -16.15 -4.30
C GLY A 55 -5.03 -14.97 -4.50
N SER A 56 -3.74 -15.14 -4.17
CA SER A 56 -2.72 -14.12 -4.37
C SER A 56 -2.48 -13.86 -5.86
N VAL A 57 -2.38 -14.90 -6.70
CA VAL A 57 -2.23 -14.75 -8.16
C VAL A 57 -3.46 -14.09 -8.78
N ARG A 58 -4.68 -14.41 -8.33
CA ARG A 58 -5.90 -13.74 -8.84
C ARG A 58 -5.95 -12.25 -8.49
N ARG A 59 -5.52 -11.88 -7.28
CA ARG A 59 -5.55 -10.49 -6.83
C ARG A 59 -4.36 -9.68 -7.35
N TRP A 60 -3.22 -10.33 -7.52
CA TRP A 60 -1.97 -9.72 -7.95
C TRP A 60 -1.37 -10.51 -9.12
N PRO A 61 -2.00 -10.50 -10.31
CA PRO A 61 -1.61 -11.35 -11.43
C PRO A 61 -0.18 -11.10 -11.95
N ASN A 62 0.40 -9.94 -11.65
CA ASN A 62 1.76 -9.57 -12.05
C ASN A 62 2.78 -9.57 -10.88
N GLY A 63 2.49 -10.24 -9.75
CA GLY A 63 3.42 -10.30 -8.60
C GLY A 63 3.55 -8.98 -7.83
N LEU A 64 2.48 -8.21 -7.77
CA LEU A 64 2.50 -6.79 -7.45
C LEU A 64 2.61 -6.36 -5.96
N PRO A 65 2.93 -7.20 -4.94
CA PRO A 65 3.52 -6.66 -3.72
C PRO A 65 4.93 -6.13 -4.00
N GLU A 66 5.81 -6.91 -4.65
CA GLU A 66 7.21 -6.51 -4.81
C GLU A 66 7.38 -5.30 -5.74
N THR A 67 6.63 -5.24 -6.84
CA THR A 67 6.72 -4.12 -7.79
C THR A 67 6.22 -2.80 -7.19
N CYS A 68 5.08 -2.82 -6.49
CA CYS A 68 4.59 -1.62 -5.79
C CYS A 68 5.54 -1.19 -4.68
N LEU A 69 6.09 -2.14 -3.93
CA LEU A 69 7.05 -1.86 -2.87
C LEU A 69 8.36 -1.30 -3.44
N SER A 70 8.84 -1.79 -4.59
CA SER A 70 10.04 -1.29 -5.26
C SER A 70 9.87 0.16 -5.72
N VAL A 71 8.71 0.52 -6.28
CA VAL A 71 8.41 1.92 -6.64
C VAL A 71 8.37 2.81 -5.39
N LEU A 72 8.03 2.27 -4.22
CA LEU A 72 7.90 3.01 -2.97
C LEU A 72 9.12 2.88 -2.04
N GLU A 73 10.19 2.18 -2.42
CA GLU A 73 11.32 1.84 -1.52
C GLU A 73 11.95 3.07 -0.86
N GLN A 74 12.08 4.18 -1.59
CA GLN A 74 12.63 5.44 -1.06
C GLN A 74 11.59 6.31 -0.31
N ARG A 75 10.35 5.82 -0.20
CA ARG A 75 9.17 6.54 0.31
C ARG A 75 8.44 5.77 1.40
N VAL A 76 9.12 4.77 1.97
CA VAL A 76 8.64 4.02 3.14
C VAL A 76 9.02 4.77 4.41
N LEU A 77 8.02 5.14 5.22
CA LEU A 77 8.22 5.75 6.52
C LEU A 77 8.30 4.68 7.62
N PRO A 78 9.35 4.69 8.45
CA PRO A 78 9.45 3.78 9.59
C PRO A 78 8.45 4.16 10.67
N VAL A 79 8.11 3.16 11.50
CA VAL A 79 7.45 3.38 12.78
C VAL A 79 8.47 3.06 13.85
N ASP A 80 9.10 4.10 14.38
CA ASP A 80 10.04 4.05 15.49
C ASP A 80 9.35 4.37 16.82
N GLU A 81 10.11 4.38 17.92
CA GLU A 81 9.57 4.64 19.26
C GLU A 81 8.82 6.00 19.34
N PRO A 82 9.36 7.14 18.83
CA PRO A 82 8.61 8.40 18.79
C PRO A 82 7.28 8.31 18.04
N VAL A 83 7.24 7.68 16.87
CA VAL A 83 6.01 7.52 16.08
C VAL A 83 5.01 6.64 16.84
N ALA A 84 5.46 5.52 17.42
CA ALA A 84 4.61 4.62 18.18
C ALA A 84 4.00 5.31 19.42
N LEU A 85 4.78 6.10 20.15
CA LEU A 85 4.31 6.88 21.29
C LEU A 85 3.28 7.94 20.87
N ALA A 86 3.49 8.61 19.75
CA ALA A 86 2.54 9.59 19.22
C ALA A 86 1.19 8.98 18.81
N CYS A 87 1.15 7.68 18.50
CA CYS A 87 -0.08 6.94 18.16
C CYS A 87 -0.79 6.33 19.37
N ALA A 88 -0.19 6.34 20.56
CA ALA A 88 -0.71 5.69 21.76
C ALA A 88 -1.73 6.54 22.57
N ILE A 89 -2.16 7.67 21.99
CA ILE A 89 -3.01 8.70 22.60
C ILE A 89 -4.37 8.74 21.91
#